data_AF-A0A7U6BEM2-F1
#
_entry.id   AF-A0A7U6BEM2-F1
#
_cell.length_a   1.000
_cell.length_b   1.000
_cell.length_c   1.000
_cell.angle_alpha   90.00
_cell.angle_beta   90.00
_cell.angle_gamma   90.00
#
_symmetry.space_group_name_H-M   'P 1'
#
loop_
_entity.id
_entity.type
_entity.pdbx_description
1 polymer ?
#
loop_
_entity_poly.entity_id
_entity_poly.type
_entity_poly.pdbx_seq_one_letter_code
_entity_poly.pdbx_strand_id
1 'polypeptide(L)'
;MQVVDVKEKWRNIIPLIRAIEPEKMNQTFIDRVNVVLKGQGSKQTAIDSKTLRHSYQGNHGSVLHNITTWSKQQGLVQMKSLDKKSEKVSVLVLLDTLHINGALISVDAMNTQKKIADKIINRGAYVLCVKNNHCVLRNEVAAYLTKVSATTRNT
;
A
#
# COMPACT_ATOMS: atom_id res chain seq x y z
N MET A 1 -11.02 36.28 25.73
CA MET A 1 -10.59 35.14 24.88
C MET A 1 -9.25 35.52 24.26
N GLN A 2 -8.13 35.03 24.79
CA GLN A 2 -6.81 35.38 24.25
C GLN A 2 -6.64 34.73 22.87
N VAL A 3 -6.47 35.56 21.84
CA VAL A 3 -6.03 35.11 20.52
C VAL A 3 -4.56 34.73 20.67
N VAL A 4 -4.30 33.46 20.94
CA VAL A 4 -2.92 32.93 20.95
C VAL A 4 -2.37 33.10 19.54
N ASP A 5 -1.31 33.89 19.39
CA ASP A 5 -0.64 34.07 18.11
C ASP A 5 -0.21 32.70 17.56
N VAL A 6 -0.68 32.37 16.37
CA VAL A 6 -0.36 31.13 15.66
C VAL A 6 1.17 30.96 15.56
N LYS A 7 1.93 32.06 15.41
CA LYS A 7 3.40 32.03 15.36
C LYS A 7 4.02 31.54 16.67
N GLU A 8 3.44 31.92 17.80
CA GLU A 8 3.92 31.53 19.12
C GLU A 8 3.67 30.04 19.41
N LYS A 9 2.56 29.50 18.90
CA LYS A 9 2.24 28.06 18.97
C LYS A 9 3.20 27.20 18.14
N TRP A 10 3.64 27.67 16.98
CA TRP A 10 4.57 26.92 16.12
C TRP A 10 6.04 26.98 16.54
N ARG A 11 6.42 27.97 17.37
CA ARG A 11 7.80 28.22 17.83
C ARG A 11 8.47 26.98 18.45
N ASN A 12 7.70 26.16 19.16
CA ASN A 12 8.19 24.96 19.83
C ASN A 12 7.98 23.65 19.03
N ILE A 13 7.09 23.66 18.04
CA ILE A 13 6.74 22.47 17.26
C ILE A 13 7.74 22.24 16.11
N ILE A 14 8.21 23.32 15.46
CA ILE A 14 9.11 23.22 14.30
C ILE A 14 10.42 22.48 14.64
N PRO A 15 11.15 22.82 15.74
CA PRO A 15 12.38 22.12 16.08
C PRO A 15 12.15 20.64 16.39
N LEU A 16 11.02 20.32 17.04
CA LEU A 16 10.63 18.95 17.35
C LEU A 16 10.42 18.13 16.06
N ILE A 17 9.64 18.65 15.11
CA ILE A 17 9.42 17.96 13.82
C ILE A 17 10.73 17.80 13.04
N ARG A 18 11.60 18.82 13.06
CA ARG A 18 12.92 18.77 12.39
C ARG A 18 13.88 17.75 13.00
N ALA A 19 13.74 17.45 14.29
CA ALA A 19 14.56 16.45 14.97
C ALA A 19 14.11 15.01 14.67
N ILE A 20 12.92 14.81 14.10
CA ILE A 20 12.42 13.47 13.76
C ILE A 20 13.19 12.95 12.55
N GLU A 21 13.91 11.85 12.75
CA GLU A 21 14.56 11.10 11.68
C GLU A 21 13.51 10.26 10.91
N PRO A 22 13.23 10.56 9.62
CA PRO A 22 12.11 9.95 8.91
C PRO A 22 12.21 8.43 8.77
N GLU A 23 13.43 7.92 8.57
CA GLU A 23 13.67 6.48 8.39
C GLU A 23 13.39 5.70 9.67
N LYS A 24 13.88 6.18 10.81
CA LYS A 24 13.60 5.57 12.13
C LYS A 24 12.13 5.65 12.50
N MET A 25 11.48 6.77 12.20
CA MET A 25 10.03 6.90 12.40
C MET A 25 9.28 5.84 11.59
N ASN A 26 9.57 5.70 10.29
CA ASN A 26 8.95 4.69 9.44
C ASN A 26 9.19 3.27 9.95
N GLN A 27 10.42 2.94 10.36
CA GLN A 27 10.74 1.61 10.92
C GLN A 27 9.90 1.32 12.17
N THR A 28 9.82 2.29 13.09
CA THR A 28 9.02 2.17 14.32
C THR A 28 7.53 1.93 14.01
N PHE A 29 6.99 2.60 12.99
CA PHE A 29 5.62 2.36 12.52
C PHE A 29 5.43 0.94 11.98
N ILE A 30 6.36 0.46 11.15
CA ILE A 30 6.31 -0.89 10.58
C ILE A 30 6.39 -1.95 11.69
N ASP A 31 7.32 -1.80 12.64
CA ASP A 31 7.49 -2.72 13.76
C ASP A 31 6.23 -2.79 14.62
N ARG A 32 5.64 -1.63 14.93
CA ARG A 32 4.38 -1.55 15.66
C ARG A 32 3.26 -2.29 14.93
N VAL A 33 3.16 -2.12 13.62
CA VAL A 33 2.11 -2.79 12.84
C VAL A 33 2.34 -4.29 12.78
N ASN A 34 3.59 -4.74 12.62
CA ASN A 34 3.93 -6.15 12.64
C ASN A 34 3.55 -6.84 13.97
N VAL A 35 3.69 -6.16 15.09
CA VAL A 35 3.19 -6.65 16.39
C VAL A 35 1.67 -6.83 16.36
N VAL A 36 0.93 -5.87 15.81
CA VAL A 36 -0.53 -5.93 15.71
C VAL A 36 -0.98 -7.05 14.75
N LEU A 37 -0.31 -7.19 13.60
CA LEU A 37 -0.62 -8.23 12.61
C LEU A 37 -0.41 -9.65 13.16
N LYS A 38 0.64 -9.88 13.96
CA LYS A 38 0.90 -11.18 14.59
C LYS A 38 -0.16 -11.56 15.64
N GLY A 39 -0.66 -10.59 16.40
CA GLY A 39 -1.49 -10.86 17.58
C GLY A 39 -2.96 -11.18 17.32
N GLN A 40 -3.51 -10.87 16.13
CA GLN A 40 -4.97 -10.92 15.91
C GLN A 40 -5.46 -11.87 14.82
N GLY A 41 -4.57 -12.60 14.15
CA GLY A 41 -4.93 -13.38 12.96
C GLY A 41 -5.23 -12.46 11.78
N SER A 42 -4.53 -12.66 10.69
CA SER A 42 -4.45 -11.73 9.56
C SER A 42 -5.69 -11.80 8.66
N LYS A 43 -6.66 -10.90 8.86
CA LYS A 43 -7.94 -10.88 8.09
C LYS A 43 -7.80 -10.42 6.64
N GLN A 44 -7.36 -9.18 6.40
CA GLN A 44 -7.18 -8.65 5.04
C GLN A 44 -6.33 -7.39 5.09
N THR A 45 -5.38 -7.29 4.17
CA THR A 45 -4.45 -6.17 4.06
C THR A 45 -4.42 -5.65 2.63
N ALA A 46 -4.77 -4.39 2.43
CA ALA A 46 -4.80 -3.73 1.14
C ALA A 46 -3.52 -2.92 0.92
N ILE A 47 -2.91 -3.04 -0.25
CA ILE A 47 -1.74 -2.26 -0.67
C ILE A 47 -2.16 -1.32 -1.80
N ASP A 48 -1.89 -0.04 -1.62
CA ASP A 48 -2.25 1.03 -2.56
C ASP A 48 -1.16 2.10 -2.60
N SER A 49 -0.89 2.67 -3.77
CA SER A 49 0.08 3.75 -3.93
C SER A 49 -0.60 5.11 -4.07
N LYS A 50 0.02 6.14 -3.50
CA LYS A 50 -0.42 7.54 -3.59
C LYS A 50 0.74 8.44 -3.88
N THR A 51 0.51 9.43 -4.73
CA THR A 51 1.46 10.50 -4.99
C THR A 51 1.11 11.69 -4.08
N LEU A 52 2.03 12.14 -3.23
CA LEU A 52 1.77 13.27 -2.35
C LEU A 52 1.79 14.58 -3.14
N ARG A 53 0.69 15.34 -3.08
CA ARG A 53 0.61 16.67 -3.70
C ARG A 53 1.57 17.64 -3.00
N HIS A 54 2.20 18.53 -3.76
CA HIS A 54 3.16 19.54 -3.24
C HIS A 54 4.43 18.97 -2.58
N SER A 55 4.75 17.70 -2.82
CA SER A 55 5.95 17.05 -2.26
C SER A 55 7.22 17.22 -3.10
N TYR A 56 7.12 17.86 -4.27
CA TYR A 56 8.26 18.05 -5.16
C TYR A 56 9.23 19.09 -4.60
N GLN A 57 10.52 18.81 -4.76
CA GLN A 57 11.61 19.73 -4.48
C GLN A 57 12.26 20.13 -5.80
N GLY A 58 11.95 21.34 -6.30
CA GLY A 58 12.59 21.98 -7.45
C GLY A 58 12.31 21.37 -8.84
N ASN A 59 11.96 20.08 -8.96
CA ASN A 59 11.70 19.39 -10.22
C ASN A 59 10.50 18.42 -10.08
N HIS A 60 9.72 18.22 -11.14
CA HIS A 60 8.62 17.25 -11.20
C HIS A 60 9.06 15.79 -10.96
N GLY A 61 10.34 15.46 -11.11
CA GLY A 61 10.89 14.12 -10.82
C GLY A 61 11.08 13.79 -9.33
N SER A 62 11.06 14.79 -8.44
CA SER A 62 11.30 14.60 -7.00
C SER A 62 10.01 14.45 -6.18
N VAL A 63 8.89 14.19 -6.84
CA VAL A 63 7.59 13.97 -6.19
C VAL A 63 7.66 12.70 -5.33
N LEU A 64 7.20 12.79 -4.09
CA LEU A 64 7.14 11.65 -3.19
C LEU A 64 5.98 10.73 -3.58
N HIS A 65 6.36 9.54 -4.04
CA HIS A 65 5.44 8.41 -4.20
C HIS A 65 5.43 7.61 -2.89
N ASN A 66 4.25 7.36 -2.34
CA ASN A 66 4.07 6.62 -1.10
C ASN A 66 3.30 5.33 -1.40
N ILE A 67 3.72 4.24 -0.78
CA ILE A 67 2.98 2.99 -0.78
C ILE A 67 2.37 2.84 0.60
N THR A 68 1.06 2.77 0.60
CA THR A 68 0.25 2.66 1.79
C THR A 68 -0.29 1.25 1.91
N THR A 69 -0.19 0.68 3.10
CA THR A 69 -0.84 -0.57 3.45
C THR A 69 -1.92 -0.28 4.46
N TRP A 70 -3.12 -0.81 4.26
CA TRP A 70 -4.25 -0.60 5.15
C TRP A 70 -4.90 -1.93 5.52
N SER A 71 -5.22 -2.09 6.80
CA SER A 71 -6.12 -3.15 7.25
C SER A 71 -7.24 -2.55 8.10
N LYS A 72 -8.48 -2.99 7.83
CA LYS A 72 -9.70 -2.51 8.49
C LYS A 72 -9.64 -2.65 10.02
N GLN A 73 -8.91 -3.64 10.55
CA GLN A 73 -8.77 -3.84 12.00
C GLN A 73 -7.40 -3.42 12.54
N GLN A 74 -6.36 -3.35 11.71
CA GLN A 74 -4.97 -3.22 12.18
C GLN A 74 -4.33 -1.84 11.88
N GLY A 75 -5.01 -0.97 11.13
CA GLY A 75 -4.57 0.41 10.85
C GLY A 75 -3.79 0.58 9.55
N LEU A 76 -3.12 1.73 9.42
CA LEU A 76 -2.35 2.15 8.23
C LEU A 76 -0.84 2.01 8.46
N VAL A 77 -0.13 1.45 7.49
CA VAL A 77 1.33 1.57 7.33
C VAL A 77 1.61 2.40 6.10
N GLN A 78 2.64 3.24 6.15
CA GLN A 78 3.10 4.01 5.00
C GLN A 78 4.59 3.75 4.78
N MET A 79 4.98 3.54 3.53
CA MET A 79 6.38 3.38 3.12
C MET A 79 6.64 4.26 1.90
N LYS A 80 7.67 5.09 1.99
CA LYS A 80 8.13 5.90 0.86
C LYS A 80 8.62 4.99 -0.27
N SER A 81 8.11 5.21 -1.47
CA SER A 81 8.73 4.74 -2.72
C SER A 81 9.74 5.79 -3.21
N LEU A 82 10.86 5.33 -3.76
CA LEU A 82 11.92 6.22 -4.26
C LEU A 82 11.44 7.03 -5.47
N ASP A 83 10.68 6.42 -6.38
CA ASP A 83 9.99 7.08 -7.49
C ASP A 83 8.77 6.23 -7.99
N LYS A 84 8.08 6.68 -9.04
CA LYS A 84 6.94 5.97 -9.66
C LYS A 84 7.36 4.72 -10.46
N LYS A 85 8.58 4.70 -11.01
CA LYS A 85 9.10 3.57 -11.80
C LYS A 85 9.55 2.42 -10.90
N SER A 86 9.98 2.72 -9.68
CA SER A 86 10.41 1.82 -8.62
C SER A 86 9.27 1.38 -7.70
N GLU A 87 8.03 1.79 -7.97
CA GLU A 87 6.87 1.46 -7.14
C GLU A 87 6.71 -0.04 -6.95
N LYS A 88 6.87 -0.82 -8.04
CA LYS A 88 6.80 -2.29 -7.99
C LYS A 88 7.87 -2.90 -7.07
N VAL A 89 9.09 -2.36 -7.10
CA VAL A 89 10.19 -2.80 -6.23
C VAL A 89 9.84 -2.49 -4.77
N SER A 90 9.27 -1.31 -4.53
CA SER A 90 8.90 -0.87 -3.20
C SER A 90 7.74 -1.69 -2.62
N VAL A 91 6.75 -2.11 -3.43
CA VAL A 91 5.72 -3.08 -3.01
C VAL A 91 6.36 -4.42 -2.64
N LEU A 92 7.32 -4.90 -3.42
CA LEU A 92 8.04 -6.14 -3.10
C LEU A 92 8.79 -6.03 -1.78
N VAL A 93 9.49 -4.93 -1.51
CA VAL A 93 10.17 -4.71 -0.24
C VAL A 93 9.16 -4.67 0.91
N LEU A 94 8.04 -3.98 0.73
CA LEU A 94 6.99 -3.89 1.74
C LEU A 94 6.41 -5.26 2.12
N LEU A 95 6.21 -6.16 1.14
CA LEU A 95 5.77 -7.53 1.38
C LEU A 95 6.80 -8.41 2.11
N ASP A 96 8.09 -8.04 2.09
CA ASP A 96 9.10 -8.70 2.93
C ASP A 96 9.14 -8.15 4.34
N THR A 97 8.89 -6.86 4.50
CA THR A 97 8.94 -6.23 5.83
C THR A 97 7.67 -6.51 6.65
N LEU A 98 6.52 -6.70 6.00
CA LEU A 98 5.25 -6.94 6.67
C LEU A 98 5.01 -8.41 7.01
N HIS A 99 4.42 -8.66 8.19
CA HIS A 99 3.94 -9.98 8.56
C HIS A 99 2.64 -10.34 7.83
N ILE A 100 2.78 -10.98 6.66
CA ILE A 100 1.65 -11.34 5.78
C ILE A 100 1.24 -12.81 5.87
N ASN A 101 1.82 -13.58 6.80
CA ASN A 101 1.52 -15.00 6.93
C ASN A 101 0.03 -15.21 7.26
N GLY A 102 -0.65 -16.05 6.49
CA GLY A 102 -2.09 -16.30 6.59
C GLY A 102 -2.98 -15.14 6.17
N ALA A 103 -2.42 -14.03 5.67
CA ALA A 103 -3.17 -12.84 5.31
C ALA A 103 -3.79 -12.92 3.91
N LEU A 104 -4.96 -12.30 3.73
CA LEU A 104 -5.49 -11.97 2.41
C LEU A 104 -4.94 -10.61 1.96
N ILE A 105 -4.04 -10.59 0.97
CA ILE A 105 -3.45 -9.36 0.44
C ILE A 105 -4.21 -8.90 -0.81
N SER A 106 -4.82 -7.72 -0.77
CA SER A 106 -5.41 -7.10 -1.95
C SER A 106 -4.49 -6.02 -2.52
N VAL A 107 -4.27 -6.04 -3.83
CA VAL A 107 -3.37 -5.10 -4.50
C VAL A 107 -4.09 -4.46 -5.68
N ASP A 108 -3.79 -3.19 -5.91
CA ASP A 108 -4.32 -2.43 -7.03
C ASP A 108 -3.91 -3.01 -8.40
N ALA A 109 -4.55 -2.50 -9.45
CA ALA A 109 -4.31 -3.01 -10.79
C ALA A 109 -2.89 -2.75 -11.28
N MET A 110 -2.28 -1.58 -10.99
CA MET A 110 -0.93 -1.29 -11.49
C MET A 110 0.11 -2.26 -10.91
N ASN A 111 -0.07 -2.65 -9.65
CA ASN A 111 0.80 -3.60 -8.94
C ASN A 111 0.35 -5.06 -9.07
N THR A 112 -0.66 -5.35 -9.89
CA THR A 112 -0.97 -6.72 -10.31
C THR A 112 0.15 -7.23 -11.21
N GLN A 113 1.14 -7.91 -10.64
CA GLN A 113 2.36 -8.40 -11.32
C GLN A 113 2.67 -9.82 -10.84
N LYS A 114 3.19 -10.68 -11.72
CA LYS A 114 3.52 -12.08 -11.40
C LYS A 114 4.40 -12.20 -10.15
N LYS A 115 5.51 -11.44 -10.10
CA LYS A 115 6.42 -11.40 -8.93
C LYS A 115 5.73 -11.04 -7.61
N ILE A 116 4.70 -10.19 -7.64
CA ILE A 116 3.95 -9.80 -6.44
C ILE A 116 3.04 -10.96 -6.02
N ALA A 117 2.35 -11.60 -6.98
CA ALA A 117 1.55 -12.80 -6.72
C ALA A 117 2.39 -13.94 -6.14
N ASP A 118 3.55 -14.23 -6.74
CA ASP A 118 4.49 -15.28 -6.31
C ASP A 118 4.99 -15.06 -4.88
N LYS A 119 5.13 -13.79 -4.48
CA LYS A 119 5.58 -13.43 -3.14
C LYS A 119 4.50 -13.60 -2.08
N ILE A 120 3.24 -13.38 -2.46
CA ILE A 120 2.10 -13.51 -1.57
C ILE A 120 1.69 -14.98 -1.44
N ILE A 121 1.62 -15.75 -2.54
CA ILE A 121 1.01 -17.09 -2.55
C ILE A 121 1.68 -18.09 -1.60
N ASN A 122 2.98 -17.92 -1.35
CA ASN A 122 3.73 -18.78 -0.43
C ASN A 122 3.53 -18.42 1.05
N ARG A 123 2.90 -17.28 1.34
CA ARG A 123 2.73 -16.74 2.70
C ARG A 123 1.25 -16.54 3.05
N GLY A 124 0.36 -16.36 2.07
CA GLY A 124 -1.06 -16.11 2.28
C GLY A 124 -1.86 -16.20 0.98
N ALA A 125 -3.00 -15.53 0.95
CA ALA A 125 -3.87 -15.45 -0.22
C ALA A 125 -3.81 -14.05 -0.84
N TYR A 126 -4.19 -13.90 -2.12
CA TYR A 126 -4.25 -12.60 -2.77
C TYR A 126 -5.58 -12.31 -3.47
N VAL A 127 -5.89 -11.02 -3.62
CA VAL A 127 -6.90 -10.49 -4.54
C VAL A 127 -6.22 -9.45 -5.42
N LEU A 128 -6.09 -9.73 -6.71
CA LEU A 128 -5.41 -8.86 -7.67
C LEU A 128 -6.41 -8.31 -8.69
N CYS A 129 -6.41 -7.00 -8.88
CA CYS A 129 -7.31 -6.35 -9.83
C CYS A 129 -6.75 -6.37 -11.25
N VAL A 130 -7.36 -7.16 -12.14
CA VAL A 130 -6.94 -7.20 -13.55
C VAL A 130 -7.60 -6.06 -14.35
N LYS A 131 -6.80 -5.19 -15.00
CA LYS A 131 -7.27 -4.15 -15.94
C LYS A 131 -6.54 -4.29 -17.28
N ASN A 132 -6.29 -3.17 -17.97
CA ASN A 132 -5.62 -3.14 -19.28
C ASN A 132 -4.13 -3.48 -19.22
N ASN A 133 -3.52 -3.47 -18.02
CA ASN A 133 -2.15 -3.92 -17.82
C ASN A 133 -1.95 -5.42 -18.10
N HIS A 134 -3.04 -6.20 -18.12
CA HIS A 134 -3.06 -7.62 -18.53
C HIS A 134 -4.28 -7.88 -19.42
N CYS A 135 -4.31 -7.25 -20.59
CA CYS A 135 -5.47 -7.28 -21.50
C CYS A 135 -5.91 -8.70 -21.90
N VAL A 136 -4.97 -9.61 -22.14
CA VAL A 136 -5.27 -11.01 -22.50
C VAL A 136 -6.00 -11.71 -21.36
N LEU A 137 -5.42 -11.69 -20.15
CA LEU A 137 -6.04 -12.28 -18.96
C LEU A 137 -7.42 -11.67 -18.67
N ARG A 138 -7.55 -10.35 -18.83
CA ARG A 138 -8.85 -9.67 -18.67
C ARG A 138 -9.90 -10.23 -19.63
N ASN A 139 -9.54 -10.39 -20.90
CA ASN A 139 -10.46 -10.89 -21.93
C ASN A 139 -10.84 -12.36 -21.68
N GLU A 140 -9.88 -13.19 -21.27
CA GLU A 140 -10.13 -14.58 -20.91
C GLU A 140 -11.08 -14.71 -19.72
N VAL A 141 -10.86 -13.93 -18.66
CA VAL A 141 -11.75 -13.88 -17.49
C VAL A 141 -13.15 -13.42 -17.90
N ALA A 142 -13.27 -12.38 -18.73
CA ALA A 142 -14.56 -11.90 -19.21
C ALA A 142 -15.31 -12.94 -20.07
N ALA A 143 -14.60 -13.64 -20.96
CA ALA A 143 -15.16 -14.71 -21.78
C ALA A 143 -15.65 -15.87 -20.92
N TYR A 144 -14.87 -16.28 -19.91
CA TYR A 144 -15.24 -17.32 -18.96
C TYR A 144 -16.50 -16.95 -18.16
N LEU A 145 -16.56 -15.73 -17.60
CA LEU A 145 -17.72 -15.27 -16.84
C LEU A 145 -18.98 -15.20 -17.70
N THR A 146 -18.86 -14.75 -18.95
CA THR A 146 -19.97 -14.76 -19.92
C THR A 146 -20.49 -16.18 -20.15
N LYS A 147 -19.58 -17.14 -20.39
CA LYS A 147 -19.93 -18.55 -20.58
C LYS A 147 -20.67 -19.13 -19.37
N VAL A 148 -20.13 -18.93 -18.16
CA VAL A 148 -20.75 -19.41 -16.91
C VAL A 148 -22.16 -18.83 -16.73
N SER A 149 -22.32 -17.52 -16.97
CA SER A 149 -23.63 -16.85 -16.82
C SER A 149 -24.68 -17.33 -17.81
N ALA A 150 -24.27 -17.77 -19.01
CA ALA A 150 -25.16 -18.38 -19.99
C ALA A 150 -25.58 -19.79 -19.55
N THR A 151 -24.67 -20.56 -18.95
CA THR A 151 -24.96 -21.90 -18.43
C THR A 151 -25.93 -21.86 -17.24
N THR A 152 -25.76 -20.93 -16.30
CA THR A 152 -26.63 -20.80 -15.11
C THR A 152 -28.04 -20.31 -15.43
N ARG A 153 -28.27 -19.67 -16.59
CA ARG A 153 -29.62 -19.24 -17.01
C ARG A 153 -30.42 -20.32 -17.75
N ASN A 154 -29.77 -21.38 -18.21
CA ASN A 154 -30.38 -22.50 -18.93
C ASN A 154 -30.65 -23.72 -18.04
N THR A 155 -30.46 -23.57 -16.72
CA THR A 155 -30.78 -24.55 -15.66
C THR A 155 -31.74 -23.90 -14.69
#